data_AF-A0A2J4XVF4-F1
#
_entry.id   AF-A0A2J4XVF4-F1
#
_cell.length_a   1.000
_cell.length_b   1.000
_cell.length_c   1.000
_cell.angle_alpha   90.00
_cell.angle_beta   90.00
_cell.angle_gamma   90.00
#
_symmetry.space_group_name_H-M   'P 1'
#
loop_
_entity.id
_entity.type
_entity.pdbx_description
1 polymer ?
#
loop_
_entity_poly.entity_id
_entity_poly.type
_entity_poly.pdbx_seq_one_letter_code
_entity_poly.pdbx_strand_id
1 'polypeptide(L)'
;LQMNRALGMFESQSKLWRLASLAQSSGAPVTKWVTRDLRDGQMHIWFHCVGIRVSDQLERLLWRSVPHIVVTSATLRSLNSFSRLQEMSGLKEKAGDRFVALDSPFNHVEQGKIVIPQMHYEPLIDNEEQHIAEMAAYFREQVESKKHLGMLVLFASGRAMQRFLEHVTDLRLLLLVQGDKPRYRLVELHRKRVEGGE
;
A
#
# COMPACT_ATOMS: atom_id res chain seq x y z
N LEU A 1 -10.67 -7.94 -30.68
CA LEU A 1 -11.16 -7.71 -29.29
C LEU A 1 -11.52 -9.01 -28.55
N GLN A 2 -12.36 -9.89 -29.11
CA GLN A 2 -12.66 -11.21 -28.49
C GLN A 2 -11.45 -12.15 -28.37
N MET A 3 -10.58 -12.18 -29.39
CA MET A 3 -9.36 -13.01 -29.39
C MET A 3 -8.38 -12.63 -28.26
N ASN A 4 -8.27 -11.34 -27.92
CA ASN A 4 -7.44 -10.87 -26.81
C ASN A 4 -8.01 -11.24 -25.43
N ARG A 5 -9.34 -11.31 -25.29
CA ARG A 5 -9.97 -11.75 -24.03
C ARG A 5 -9.79 -13.26 -23.82
N ALA A 6 -9.97 -14.05 -24.87
CA ALA A 6 -9.73 -15.49 -24.81
C ALA A 6 -8.26 -15.80 -24.48
N LEU A 7 -7.31 -15.12 -25.15
CA LEU A 7 -5.89 -15.27 -24.89
C LEU A 7 -5.53 -14.92 -23.43
N GLY A 8 -5.99 -13.77 -22.92
CA GLY A 8 -5.73 -13.37 -21.53
C GLY A 8 -6.31 -14.36 -20.51
N MET A 9 -7.49 -14.93 -20.79
CA MET A 9 -8.09 -15.97 -19.95
C MET A 9 -7.25 -17.25 -19.96
N PHE A 10 -6.82 -17.74 -21.13
CA PHE A 10 -5.96 -18.92 -21.23
C PHE A 10 -4.61 -18.72 -20.54
N GLU A 11 -3.98 -17.56 -20.70
CA GLU A 11 -2.75 -17.25 -19.98
C GLU A 11 -2.94 -17.26 -18.46
N SER A 12 -4.03 -16.65 -17.97
CA SER A 12 -4.34 -16.62 -16.54
C SER A 12 -4.57 -18.03 -16.00
N GLN A 13 -5.31 -18.87 -16.72
CA GLN A 13 -5.54 -20.26 -16.33
C GLN A 13 -4.25 -21.09 -16.35
N SER A 14 -3.43 -20.93 -17.39
CA SER A 14 -2.14 -21.61 -17.48
C SER A 14 -1.22 -21.24 -16.31
N LYS A 15 -1.12 -19.93 -15.99
CA LYS A 15 -0.35 -19.43 -14.84
C LYS A 15 -0.89 -19.97 -13.51
N LEU A 16 -2.21 -19.98 -13.34
CA LEU A 16 -2.88 -20.54 -12.15
C LEU A 16 -2.54 -22.01 -11.96
N TRP A 17 -2.79 -22.85 -12.97
CA TRP A 17 -2.58 -24.30 -12.85
C TRP A 17 -1.10 -24.66 -12.72
N ARG A 18 -0.21 -23.92 -13.38
CA ARG A 18 1.23 -24.06 -13.19
C ARG A 18 1.63 -23.77 -11.75
N LEU A 19 1.10 -22.71 -11.14
CA LEU A 19 1.42 -22.37 -9.76
C LEU A 19 0.76 -23.34 -8.77
N ALA A 20 -0.45 -23.81 -9.08
CA ALA A 20 -1.19 -24.78 -8.29
C ALA A 20 -0.49 -26.14 -8.20
N SER A 21 0.23 -26.56 -9.25
CA SER A 21 0.97 -27.82 -9.26
C SER A 21 2.26 -27.77 -8.43
N LEU A 22 2.76 -26.58 -8.10
CA LEU A 22 3.96 -26.42 -7.28
C LEU A 22 3.61 -26.49 -5.79
N ALA A 23 4.35 -27.31 -5.03
CA ALA A 23 4.28 -27.28 -3.57
C ALA A 23 4.92 -26.01 -3.01
N GLN A 24 6.04 -25.59 -3.61
CA GLN A 24 6.82 -24.42 -3.22
C GLN A 24 7.26 -23.61 -4.44
N SER A 25 7.45 -22.31 -4.24
CA SER A 25 8.04 -21.35 -5.18
C SER A 25 9.03 -20.47 -4.43
N SER A 26 10.27 -20.34 -4.93
CA SER A 26 11.33 -19.56 -4.27
C SER A 26 11.56 -19.97 -2.80
N GLY A 27 11.55 -21.27 -2.54
CA GLY A 27 11.75 -21.85 -1.21
C GLY A 27 10.64 -21.56 -0.19
N ALA A 28 9.49 -21.02 -0.63
CA ALA A 28 8.32 -20.79 0.22
C ALA A 28 7.11 -21.56 -0.31
N PRO A 29 6.16 -21.97 0.54
CA PRO A 29 4.93 -22.62 0.09
C PRO A 29 4.11 -21.68 -0.81
N VAL A 30 3.35 -22.28 -1.72
CA VAL A 30 2.35 -21.57 -2.50
C VAL A 30 1.05 -21.54 -1.70
N THR A 31 0.52 -20.35 -1.43
CA THR A 31 -0.79 -20.19 -0.77
C THR A 31 -1.90 -20.51 -1.77
N LYS A 32 -2.83 -21.40 -1.38
CA LYS A 32 -3.92 -21.89 -2.25
C LYS A 32 -5.24 -21.87 -1.49
N TRP A 33 -6.28 -21.26 -2.05
CA TRP A 33 -7.60 -21.25 -1.44
C TRP A 33 -8.71 -21.13 -2.50
N VAL A 34 -9.93 -21.47 -2.09
CA VAL A 34 -11.14 -21.34 -2.92
C VAL A 34 -12.06 -20.30 -2.29
N THR A 35 -12.65 -19.43 -3.10
CA THR A 35 -13.75 -18.56 -2.68
C THR A 35 -15.00 -18.91 -3.46
N ARG A 36 -16.13 -19.03 -2.76
CA ARG A 36 -17.45 -19.20 -3.36
C ARG A 36 -18.22 -17.90 -3.22
N ASP A 37 -18.72 -17.37 -4.32
CA ASP A 37 -19.47 -16.12 -4.38
C ASP A 37 -20.79 -16.34 -5.15
N LEU A 38 -21.87 -15.70 -4.72
CA LEU A 38 -23.17 -15.76 -5.40
C LEU A 38 -23.37 -14.45 -6.15
N ARG A 39 -23.33 -14.48 -7.49
CA ARG A 39 -23.57 -13.30 -8.34
C ARG A 39 -24.69 -13.59 -9.31
N ASP A 40 -25.64 -12.66 -9.42
CA ASP A 40 -26.80 -12.77 -10.30
C ASP A 40 -27.58 -14.10 -10.14
N GLY A 41 -27.67 -14.60 -8.90
CA GLY A 41 -28.33 -15.86 -8.58
C GLY A 41 -27.54 -17.12 -8.98
N GLN A 42 -26.36 -16.97 -9.58
CA GLN A 42 -25.47 -18.06 -9.94
C GLN A 42 -24.31 -18.20 -8.94
N MET A 43 -23.96 -19.46 -8.65
CA MET A 43 -22.80 -19.77 -7.83
C MET A 43 -21.53 -19.71 -8.68
N HIS A 44 -20.61 -18.85 -8.29
CA HIS A 44 -19.26 -18.76 -8.86
C HIS A 44 -18.24 -19.29 -7.87
N ILE A 45 -17.34 -20.15 -8.34
CA ILE A 45 -16.22 -20.68 -7.57
C ILE A 45 -14.94 -20.15 -8.18
N TRP A 46 -14.09 -19.54 -7.35
CA TRP A 46 -12.78 -19.03 -7.74
C TRP A 46 -11.70 -19.79 -7.00
N PHE A 47 -10.68 -20.22 -7.73
CA PHE A 47 -9.49 -20.81 -7.14
C PHE A 47 -8.33 -19.84 -7.25
N HIS A 48 -7.65 -19.61 -6.14
CA HIS A 48 -6.58 -18.63 -6.00
C HIS A 48 -5.28 -19.35 -5.66
N CYS A 49 -4.18 -18.98 -6.33
CA CYS A 49 -2.83 -19.42 -6.01
C CYS A 49 -1.90 -18.21 -5.96
N VAL A 50 -1.13 -18.07 -4.89
CA VAL A 50 -0.19 -16.95 -4.69
C VAL A 50 1.15 -17.48 -4.20
N GLY A 51 2.21 -17.16 -4.94
CA GLY A 51 3.59 -17.39 -4.49
C GLY A 51 4.01 -16.31 -3.50
N ILE A 52 4.43 -16.70 -2.31
CA ILE A 52 4.78 -15.77 -1.22
C ILE A 52 6.17 -15.13 -1.46
N ARG A 53 7.06 -15.86 -2.13
CA ARG A 53 8.40 -15.38 -2.52
C ARG A 53 8.59 -15.44 -4.03
N VAL A 54 9.36 -14.48 -4.54
CA VAL A 54 9.61 -14.28 -5.98
C VAL A 54 11.10 -14.16 -6.32
N SER A 55 11.99 -14.43 -5.36
CA SER A 55 13.44 -14.27 -5.52
C SER A 55 14.01 -15.06 -6.71
N ASP A 56 13.58 -16.31 -6.91
CA ASP A 56 14.09 -17.16 -8.01
C ASP A 56 13.63 -16.64 -9.37
N GLN A 57 12.45 -16.01 -9.41
CA GLN A 57 11.94 -15.42 -10.63
C GLN A 57 12.73 -14.15 -10.99
N LEU A 58 13.07 -13.31 -10.00
CA LEU A 58 13.92 -12.14 -10.19
C LEU A 58 15.34 -12.55 -10.60
N GLU A 59 15.89 -13.58 -9.97
CA GLU A 59 17.20 -14.16 -10.31
C GLU A 59 17.25 -14.57 -11.78
N ARG A 60 16.26 -15.36 -12.24
CA ARG A 60 16.23 -15.86 -13.62
C ARG A 60 15.98 -14.76 -14.65
N LEU A 61 15.12 -13.79 -14.35
CA LEU A 61 14.69 -12.79 -15.34
C LEU A 61 15.61 -11.58 -15.38
N LEU A 62 16.19 -11.18 -14.26
CA LEU A 62 16.92 -9.92 -14.10
C LEU A 62 18.38 -10.17 -13.71
N TRP A 63 18.62 -10.73 -12.52
CA TRP A 63 19.97 -10.74 -11.93
C TRP A 63 20.97 -11.57 -12.73
N ARG A 64 20.56 -12.70 -13.30
CA ARG A 64 21.42 -13.51 -14.19
C ARG A 64 21.50 -12.98 -15.62
N SER A 65 20.48 -12.26 -16.06
CA SER A 65 20.33 -11.87 -17.47
C SER A 65 21.05 -10.57 -17.80
N VAL A 66 21.24 -9.70 -16.81
CA VAL A 66 21.86 -8.38 -17.00
C VAL A 66 23.10 -8.29 -16.11
N PRO A 67 24.29 -7.96 -16.66
CA PRO A 67 25.54 -7.99 -15.89
C PRO A 67 25.55 -7.08 -14.65
N HIS A 68 25.00 -5.87 -14.76
CA HIS A 68 24.94 -4.90 -13.68
C HIS A 68 23.60 -4.16 -13.69
N ILE A 69 22.91 -4.14 -12.55
CA ILE A 69 21.63 -3.45 -12.38
C ILE A 69 21.72 -2.49 -11.19
N VAL A 70 21.20 -1.27 -11.36
CA VAL A 70 21.03 -0.32 -10.26
C VAL A 70 19.58 -0.33 -9.81
N VAL A 71 19.36 -0.71 -8.55
CA VAL A 71 18.05 -0.61 -7.88
C VAL A 71 18.10 0.57 -6.92
N THR A 72 17.28 1.60 -7.17
CA THR A 72 17.23 2.80 -6.33
C THR A 72 15.79 3.16 -5.98
N SER A 73 15.60 3.63 -4.74
CA SER A 73 14.34 4.18 -4.23
C SER A 73 14.63 4.93 -2.92
N ALA A 74 13.77 5.88 -2.57
CA ALA A 74 13.86 6.61 -1.31
C ALA A 74 13.66 5.71 -0.07
N THR A 75 13.01 4.54 -0.22
CA THR A 75 12.56 3.70 0.90
C THR A 75 12.84 2.21 0.69
N LEU A 76 14.11 1.84 0.50
CA LEU A 76 14.52 0.43 0.34
C LEU A 76 14.82 -0.31 1.66
N ARG A 77 15.08 0.43 2.74
CA ARG A 77 15.38 -0.13 4.06
C ARG A 77 14.11 -0.36 4.87
N SER A 78 14.14 -1.39 5.70
CA SER A 78 13.15 -1.63 6.75
C SER A 78 13.90 -1.80 8.06
N LEU A 79 13.45 -1.14 9.13
CA LEU A 79 14.11 -1.15 10.44
C LEU A 79 15.63 -0.88 10.33
N ASN A 80 16.01 0.14 9.56
CA ASN A 80 17.40 0.51 9.29
C ASN A 80 18.27 -0.58 8.62
N SER A 81 17.67 -1.61 8.01
CA SER A 81 18.41 -2.69 7.34
C SER A 81 17.90 -2.98 5.93
N PHE A 82 18.78 -3.51 5.08
CA PHE A 82 18.42 -4.07 3.77
C PHE A 82 18.03 -5.56 3.83
N SER A 83 18.03 -6.19 5.01
CA SER A 83 17.75 -7.63 5.15
C SER A 83 16.43 -8.07 4.49
N ARG A 84 15.35 -7.30 4.67
CA ARG A 84 14.06 -7.60 4.05
C ARG A 84 14.11 -7.52 2.52
N LEU A 85 14.82 -6.53 1.98
CA LEU A 85 15.00 -6.41 0.54
C LEU A 85 15.77 -7.61 0.00
N GLN A 86 16.90 -7.95 0.62
CA GLN A 86 17.74 -9.09 0.25
C GLN A 86 16.95 -10.41 0.25
N GLU A 87 16.18 -10.65 1.31
CA GLU A 87 15.35 -11.85 1.45
C GLU A 87 14.29 -11.96 0.34
N MET A 88 13.62 -10.85 0.03
CA MET A 88 12.51 -10.85 -0.93
C MET A 88 12.98 -10.80 -2.39
N SER A 89 14.11 -10.13 -2.67
CA SER A 89 14.62 -9.94 -4.03
C SER A 89 15.62 -11.01 -4.46
N GLY A 90 16.27 -11.67 -3.50
CA GLY A 90 17.35 -12.63 -3.76
C GLY A 90 18.75 -12.01 -3.86
N LEU A 91 18.88 -10.68 -3.81
CA LEU A 91 20.17 -9.99 -3.83
C LEU A 91 20.99 -10.33 -2.58
N LYS A 92 22.29 -10.57 -2.75
CA LYS A 92 23.21 -11.02 -1.70
C LYS A 92 24.58 -10.38 -1.86
N GLU A 93 25.12 -9.87 -0.75
CA GLU A 93 26.50 -9.36 -0.71
C GLU A 93 27.52 -10.42 -1.15
N LYS A 94 27.27 -11.70 -0.81
CA LYS A 94 28.11 -12.84 -1.24
C LYS A 94 28.12 -13.05 -2.75
N ALA A 95 27.13 -12.55 -3.49
CA ALA A 95 27.07 -12.60 -4.94
C ALA A 95 27.73 -11.37 -5.60
N GLY A 96 28.29 -10.44 -4.80
CA GLY A 96 28.89 -9.20 -5.27
C GLY A 96 27.95 -8.00 -5.27
N ASP A 97 26.71 -8.15 -4.81
CA ASP A 97 25.75 -7.05 -4.72
C ASP A 97 26.14 -6.04 -3.64
N ARG A 98 25.93 -4.75 -3.93
CA ARG A 98 26.27 -3.65 -3.02
C ARG A 98 25.00 -2.95 -2.54
N PHE A 99 24.94 -2.67 -1.24
CA PHE A 99 23.84 -1.95 -0.60
C PHE A 99 24.36 -0.65 -0.01
N VAL A 100 23.84 0.48 -0.51
CA VAL A 100 24.26 1.82 -0.07
C VAL A 100 23.03 2.57 0.40
N ALA A 101 23.12 3.13 1.60
CA ALA A 101 22.15 4.07 2.13
C ALA A 101 22.78 5.46 2.14
N LEU A 102 22.08 6.42 1.56
CA LEU A 102 22.48 7.83 1.62
C LEU A 102 21.66 8.52 2.70
N ASP A 103 22.30 9.44 3.41
CA ASP A 103 21.60 10.29 4.38
C ASP A 103 20.72 11.31 3.68
N SER A 104 19.61 11.65 4.33
CA SER A 104 18.71 12.68 3.81
C SER A 104 19.36 14.06 3.95
N PRO A 105 19.24 14.93 2.93
CA PRO A 105 19.77 16.29 3.01
C PRO A 105 18.93 17.22 3.90
N PHE A 106 17.77 16.77 4.39
CA PHE A 106 16.82 17.58 5.16
C PHE A 106 17.12 17.57 6.66
N ASN A 107 16.96 18.73 7.31
CA ASN A 107 17.06 18.87 8.76
C ASN A 107 15.69 18.68 9.42
N HIS A 108 15.30 17.43 9.61
CA HIS A 108 13.97 17.06 10.11
C HIS A 108 13.66 17.61 11.51
N VAL A 109 14.68 17.80 12.37
CA VAL A 109 14.50 18.29 13.75
C VAL A 109 14.01 19.73 13.76
N GLU A 110 14.53 20.56 12.85
CA GLU A 110 14.12 21.97 12.72
C GLU A 110 12.89 22.14 11.81
N GLN A 111 12.74 21.26 10.81
CA GLN A 111 11.68 21.39 9.80
C GLN A 111 10.33 20.80 10.23
N GLY A 112 10.28 19.98 11.28
CA GLY A 112 9.05 19.32 11.67
C GLY A 112 9.09 18.66 13.04
N LYS A 113 7.95 18.07 13.41
CA LYS A 113 7.79 17.35 14.67
C LYS A 113 6.83 16.19 14.50
N ILE A 114 7.03 15.15 15.30
CA ILE A 114 6.07 14.05 15.45
C ILE A 114 5.19 14.39 16.66
N VAL A 115 3.88 14.35 16.46
CA VAL A 115 2.90 14.52 17.54
C VAL A 115 2.17 13.20 17.71
N ILE A 116 2.23 12.64 18.92
CA ILE A 116 1.49 11.44 19.31
C ILE A 116 0.44 11.89 20.33
N PRO A 117 -0.83 12.05 19.92
CA PRO A 117 -1.91 12.38 20.85
C PRO A 117 -2.04 11.32 21.94
N GLN A 118 -2.40 11.74 23.15
CA GLN A 118 -2.67 10.83 24.26
C GLN A 118 -4.08 10.26 24.11
N MET A 119 -4.21 9.28 23.22
CA MET A 119 -5.47 8.60 22.93
C MET A 119 -5.86 7.68 24.09
N HIS A 120 -7.15 7.53 24.37
CA HIS A 120 -7.66 6.62 25.41
C HIS A 120 -7.71 5.17 24.93
N TYR A 121 -7.89 4.96 23.62
CA TYR A 121 -8.05 3.64 23.02
C TYR A 121 -6.90 3.31 22.08
N GLU A 122 -6.40 2.08 22.14
CA GLU A 122 -5.53 1.54 21.09
C GLU A 122 -6.38 1.12 19.87
N PRO A 123 -5.83 1.17 18.63
CA PRO A 123 -6.53 0.82 17.40
C PRO A 123 -6.67 -0.71 17.20
N LEU A 124 -7.21 -1.40 18.20
CA LEU A 124 -7.54 -2.82 18.15
C LEU A 124 -8.93 -3.03 17.53
N ILE A 125 -9.22 -4.26 17.08
CA ILE A 125 -10.50 -4.58 16.43
C ILE A 125 -11.71 -4.27 17.33
N ASP A 126 -11.61 -4.55 18.62
CA ASP A 126 -12.68 -4.35 19.60
C ASP A 126 -12.93 -2.86 19.92
N ASN A 127 -11.92 -2.02 19.68
CA ASN A 127 -11.94 -0.59 19.97
C ASN A 127 -11.93 0.28 18.70
N GLU A 128 -12.11 -0.32 17.51
CA GLU A 128 -11.96 0.38 16.22
C GLU A 128 -12.87 1.61 16.15
N GLU A 129 -14.11 1.48 16.61
CA GLU A 129 -15.10 2.56 16.60
C GLU A 129 -14.72 3.72 17.53
N GLN A 130 -14.36 3.41 18.78
CA GLN A 130 -13.98 4.41 19.78
C GLN A 130 -12.68 5.14 19.39
N HIS A 131 -11.69 4.39 18.90
CA HIS A 131 -10.43 4.97 18.42
C HIS A 131 -10.67 5.89 17.21
N ILE A 132 -11.51 5.50 16.25
CA ILE A 132 -11.84 6.34 15.08
C ILE A 132 -12.60 7.60 15.51
N ALA A 133 -13.55 7.48 16.45
CA ALA A 133 -14.27 8.64 16.98
C ALA A 133 -13.32 9.64 17.67
N GLU A 134 -12.38 9.14 18.49
CA GLU A 134 -11.38 9.97 19.15
C GLU A 134 -10.43 10.63 18.12
N MET A 135 -10.01 9.88 17.09
CA MET A 135 -9.20 10.41 16.00
C MET A 135 -9.93 11.52 15.23
N ALA A 136 -11.24 11.35 14.99
CA ALA A 136 -12.07 12.35 14.32
C ALA A 136 -12.25 13.61 15.16
N ALA A 137 -12.42 13.48 16.48
CA ALA A 137 -12.46 14.61 17.40
C ALA A 137 -11.13 15.39 17.38
N TYR A 138 -9.99 14.69 17.52
CA TYR A 138 -8.68 15.32 17.45
C TYR A 138 -8.43 16.00 16.09
N PHE A 139 -8.79 15.34 14.98
CA PHE A 139 -8.69 15.91 13.65
C PHE A 139 -9.49 17.21 13.51
N ARG A 140 -10.74 17.21 14.01
CA ARG A 140 -11.60 18.40 13.99
C ARG A 140 -10.97 19.57 14.73
N GLU A 141 -10.41 19.34 15.92
CA GLU A 141 -9.68 20.38 16.66
C GLU A 141 -8.50 20.94 15.85
N GLN A 142 -7.78 20.09 15.10
CA GLN A 142 -6.69 20.55 14.24
C GLN A 142 -7.19 21.41 13.07
N VAL A 143 -8.30 21.03 12.43
CA VAL A 143 -8.94 21.82 11.36
C VAL A 143 -9.41 23.18 11.90
N GLU A 144 -10.10 23.18 13.04
CA GLU A 144 -10.63 24.39 13.68
C GLU A 144 -9.53 25.36 14.14
N SER A 145 -8.34 24.84 14.46
CA SER A 145 -7.18 25.67 14.83
C SER A 145 -6.72 26.61 13.70
N LYS A 146 -7.06 26.29 12.44
CA LYS A 146 -6.66 27.03 11.23
C LYS A 146 -5.14 27.25 11.10
N LYS A 147 -4.32 26.47 11.80
CA LYS A 147 -2.85 26.55 11.74
C LYS A 147 -2.28 25.93 10.45
N HIS A 148 -3.03 25.05 9.81
CA HIS A 148 -2.61 24.27 8.66
C HIS A 148 -3.65 24.39 7.54
N LEU A 149 -3.24 24.91 6.38
CA LEU A 149 -4.05 24.92 5.16
C LEU A 149 -3.98 23.57 4.44
N GLY A 150 -2.78 22.99 4.37
CA GLY A 150 -2.54 21.68 3.78
C GLY A 150 -2.58 20.57 4.82
N MET A 151 -3.58 19.69 4.75
CA MET A 151 -3.68 18.50 5.60
C MET A 151 -3.83 17.23 4.76
N LEU A 152 -3.16 16.16 5.18
CA LEU A 152 -3.27 14.82 4.60
C LEU A 152 -3.55 13.82 5.72
N VAL A 153 -4.65 13.07 5.58
CA VAL A 153 -5.01 11.98 6.50
C VAL A 153 -4.79 10.66 5.78
N LEU A 154 -4.04 9.74 6.39
CA LEU A 154 -3.69 8.43 5.83
C LEU A 154 -4.33 7.32 6.64
N PHE A 155 -4.95 6.36 5.95
CA PHE A 155 -5.58 5.19 6.56
C PHE A 155 -4.93 3.90 6.02
N ALA A 156 -4.78 2.91 6.90
CA ALA A 156 -4.27 1.59 6.51
C ALA A 156 -5.34 0.71 5.82
N SER A 157 -6.63 1.08 5.91
CA SER A 157 -7.72 0.36 5.27
C SER A 157 -8.81 1.30 4.76
N GLY A 158 -9.47 0.90 3.67
CA GLY A 158 -10.64 1.62 3.15
C GLY A 158 -11.81 1.62 4.13
N ARG A 159 -11.95 0.55 4.94
CA ARG A 159 -12.99 0.46 5.99
C ARG A 159 -12.82 1.57 7.03
N ALA A 160 -11.62 1.73 7.58
CA ALA A 160 -11.34 2.76 8.58
C ALA A 160 -11.55 4.18 8.02
N MET A 161 -11.15 4.40 6.76
CA MET A 161 -11.40 5.67 6.07
C MET A 161 -12.89 6.00 5.97
N GLN A 162 -13.73 5.03 5.57
CA GLN A 162 -15.18 5.25 5.46
C GLN A 162 -15.81 5.54 6.83
N ARG A 163 -15.45 4.77 7.86
CA ARG A 163 -15.88 5.01 9.24
C ARG A 163 -15.49 6.40 9.74
N PHE A 164 -14.26 6.83 9.48
CA PHE A 164 -13.82 8.18 9.83
C PHE A 164 -14.68 9.26 9.13
N LEU A 165 -14.99 9.08 7.84
CA LEU A 165 -15.82 10.03 7.09
C LEU A 165 -17.25 10.16 7.64
N GLU A 166 -17.79 9.12 8.28
CA GLU A 166 -19.08 9.15 8.98
C GLU A 166 -19.07 10.13 10.16
N HIS A 167 -17.91 10.36 10.81
CA HIS A 167 -17.75 11.30 11.94
C HIS A 167 -17.46 12.76 11.54
N VAL A 168 -17.13 13.01 10.27
CA VAL A 168 -16.77 14.34 9.76
C VAL A 168 -17.62 14.75 8.55
N THR A 169 -18.88 14.33 8.53
CA THR A 169 -19.82 14.57 7.43
C THR A 169 -20.08 16.06 7.17
N ASP A 170 -20.04 16.88 8.21
CA ASP A 170 -20.15 18.33 8.12
C ASP A 170 -18.95 19.00 7.42
N LEU A 171 -17.77 18.36 7.44
CA LEU A 171 -16.56 18.83 6.74
C LEU A 171 -16.47 18.31 5.29
N ARG A 172 -17.51 17.62 4.78
CA ARG A 172 -17.46 16.89 3.50
C ARG A 172 -17.03 17.72 2.29
N LEU A 173 -17.39 19.00 2.24
CA LEU A 173 -17.03 19.91 1.13
C LEU A 173 -15.54 20.30 1.13
N LEU A 174 -14.94 20.33 2.32
CA LEU A 174 -13.51 20.61 2.52
C LEU A 174 -12.66 19.40 2.13
N LEU A 175 -13.15 18.19 2.38
CA LEU A 175 -12.40 16.95 2.18
C LEU A 175 -12.29 16.51 0.71
N LEU A 176 -11.08 16.13 0.30
CA LEU A 176 -10.75 15.54 -0.99
C LEU A 176 -10.43 14.06 -0.80
N VAL A 177 -11.40 13.18 -1.07
CA VAL A 177 -11.32 11.75 -0.72
C VAL A 177 -10.83 10.91 -1.90
N GLN A 178 -9.90 9.98 -1.64
CA GLN A 178 -9.43 9.03 -2.64
C GLN A 178 -10.60 8.14 -3.12
N GLY A 179 -10.81 8.11 -4.45
CA GLY A 179 -11.91 7.39 -5.09
C GLY A 179 -12.94 8.31 -5.73
N ASP A 180 -13.13 9.52 -5.21
CA ASP A 180 -14.12 10.49 -5.75
C ASP A 180 -13.72 11.02 -7.15
N LYS A 181 -12.42 11.22 -7.37
CA LYS A 181 -11.83 11.69 -8.62
C LYS A 181 -10.47 11.02 -8.86
N PRO A 182 -9.95 11.03 -10.10
CA PRO A 182 -8.58 10.62 -10.35
C PRO A 182 -7.59 11.37 -9.45
N ARG A 183 -6.58 10.66 -8.92
CA ARG A 183 -5.62 11.20 -7.95
C ARG A 183 -5.02 12.55 -8.37
N TYR A 184 -4.64 12.70 -9.64
CA TYR A 184 -4.04 13.93 -10.14
C TYR A 184 -4.99 15.14 -10.03
N ARG A 185 -6.30 14.94 -10.24
CA ARG A 185 -7.31 16.00 -10.09
C ARG A 185 -7.51 16.38 -8.62
N LEU A 186 -7.45 15.41 -7.71
CA LEU A 186 -7.53 15.68 -6.27
C LEU A 186 -6.35 16.55 -5.83
N VAL A 187 -5.12 16.23 -6.28
CA VAL A 187 -3.92 17.02 -5.99
C VAL A 187 -3.99 18.41 -6.60
N GLU A 188 -4.46 18.53 -7.86
CA GLU A 188 -4.65 19.81 -8.54
C GLU A 188 -5.64 20.71 -7.78
N LEU A 189 -6.79 20.17 -7.38
CA LEU A 189 -7.78 20.91 -6.61
C LEU A 189 -7.26 21.28 -5.22
N HIS A 190 -6.52 20.39 -4.56
CA HIS A 190 -5.89 20.66 -3.27
C HIS A 190 -4.93 21.86 -3.36
N ARG A 191 -4.02 21.85 -4.35
CA ARG A 191 -3.08 22.96 -4.57
C ARG A 191 -3.82 24.27 -4.81
N LYS A 192 -4.85 24.25 -5.66
CA LYS A 192 -5.65 25.45 -5.96
C LYS A 192 -6.33 26.04 -4.72
N ARG A 193 -6.87 25.20 -3.82
CA ARG A 193 -7.50 25.64 -2.57
C ARG A 193 -6.48 26.25 -1.61
N VAL A 194 -5.37 25.54 -1.37
CA VAL A 194 -4.30 26.00 -0.47
C VAL A 194 -3.66 27.30 -0.96
N GLU A 195 -3.40 27.44 -2.27
CA GLU A 195 -2.89 28.69 -2.86
C GLU A 195 -3.89 29.85 -2.75
N GLY A 196 -5.19 29.55 -2.72
CA GLY A 196 -6.27 30.50 -2.45
C GLY A 196 -6.46 30.86 -0.97
N GLY A 197 -5.71 30.23 -0.06
CA GLY A 197 -5.85 30.41 1.39
C GLY A 197 -6.99 29.62 2.03
N GLU A 198 -7.54 28.62 1.32
CA GLU A 198 -8.58 27.69 1.80
C GLU A 198 -8.00 26.37 2.31
#